data_AF-J3NS70-F1
#
_entry.id   AF-J3NS70-F1
#
_cell.length_a   1.000
_cell.length_b   1.000
_cell.length_c   1.000
_cell.angle_alpha   90.00
_cell.angle_beta   90.00
_cell.angle_gamma   90.00
#
_symmetry.space_group_name_H-M   'P 1'
#
loop_
_entity.id
_entity.type
_entity.pdbx_description
1 polymer ?
#
loop_
_entity_poly.entity_id
_entity_poly.type
_entity_poly.pdbx_seq_one_letter_code
_entity_poly.pdbx_strand_id
1 'polypeptide(L)'
;MDEPPMKKLEELPGEDVAQPGAAQGTVDSKHSPCRVIIRTRVTNINGPPEDRAYNLGQIFCSHVLNRQLRVAPDGDDENCEQPVDAVHFLPLCDSPQPVHAWFMYDLNFDRRQRAPQDLAQIPHEVYLCSLIDGRWIFTRRRIWSDEARKRSASHQWGGPSKAKSHIAMK
;
A
#
# COMPACT_ATOMS: atom_id res chain seq x y z
N MET A 1 -33.20 -33.13 36.77
CA MET A 1 -32.70 -31.83 36.28
C MET A 1 -31.20 -31.95 36.23
N ASP A 2 -30.66 -32.19 35.04
CA ASP A 2 -29.22 -32.24 34.79
C ASP A 2 -28.87 -31.02 33.94
N GLU A 3 -28.18 -30.05 34.52
CA GLU A 3 -27.54 -28.97 33.76
C GLU A 3 -26.22 -29.48 33.17
N PRO A 4 -25.94 -29.23 31.88
CA PRO A 4 -24.68 -29.62 31.29
C PRO A 4 -23.55 -28.64 31.69
N PRO A 5 -22.30 -29.11 31.80
CA PRO A 5 -21.18 -28.25 32.19
C PRO A 5 -20.84 -27.26 31.09
N MET A 6 -20.65 -25.99 31.48
CA MET A 6 -20.21 -24.92 30.59
C MET A 6 -18.84 -25.25 30.00
N LYS A 7 -18.74 -25.22 28.67
CA LYS A 7 -17.47 -25.31 27.96
C LYS A 7 -16.61 -24.11 28.33
N LYS A 8 -15.40 -24.39 28.81
CA LYS A 8 -14.33 -23.42 29.05
C LYS A 8 -14.06 -22.69 27.73
N LEU A 9 -14.31 -21.38 27.71
CA LEU A 9 -14.00 -20.51 26.58
C LEU A 9 -12.47 -20.52 26.42
N GLU A 10 -11.97 -21.09 25.33
CA GLU A 10 -10.57 -20.96 24.95
C GLU A 10 -10.27 -19.47 24.71
N GLU A 11 -9.38 -18.91 25.52
CA GLU A 11 -8.84 -17.57 25.32
C GLU A 11 -8.08 -17.54 23.99
N LEU A 12 -8.64 -16.81 23.03
CA LEU A 12 -7.96 -16.48 21.79
C LEU A 12 -6.70 -15.65 22.12
N PRO A 13 -5.54 -15.93 21.51
CA PRO A 13 -4.33 -15.15 21.77
C PRO A 13 -4.55 -13.70 21.31
N GLY A 14 -4.26 -12.77 22.22
CA GLY A 14 -4.54 -11.34 22.11
C GLY A 14 -4.19 -10.75 20.74
N GLU A 15 -5.21 -10.29 20.04
CA GLU A 15 -5.04 -9.33 18.97
C GLU A 15 -4.56 -8.01 19.58
N ASP A 16 -3.38 -7.56 19.14
CA ASP A 16 -2.84 -6.26 19.44
C ASP A 16 -3.74 -5.20 18.77
N VAL A 17 -4.78 -4.79 19.48
CA VAL A 17 -5.68 -3.72 19.06
C VAL A 17 -4.91 -2.41 19.21
N ALA A 18 -4.32 -1.94 18.11
CA ALA A 18 -3.68 -0.64 18.05
C ALA A 18 -4.69 0.46 18.38
N GLN A 19 -4.48 1.16 19.49
CA GLN A 19 -5.23 2.35 19.88
C GLN A 19 -5.05 3.48 18.85
N PRO A 20 -6.07 4.34 18.65
CA PRO A 20 -5.99 5.45 17.71
C PRO A 20 -5.14 6.57 18.33
N GLY A 21 -3.83 6.56 18.06
CA GLY A 21 -2.95 7.61 18.56
C GLY A 21 -1.46 7.43 18.29
N ALA A 22 -1.01 6.21 18.01
CA ALA A 22 0.37 6.00 17.59
C ALA A 22 0.48 4.68 16.82
N ALA A 23 0.44 4.76 15.49
CA ALA A 23 1.18 3.80 14.71
C ALA A 23 2.66 4.07 14.97
N GLN A 24 3.20 3.53 16.07
CA GLN A 24 4.64 3.32 16.19
C GLN A 24 5.02 2.20 15.22
N GLY A 25 5.01 2.54 13.94
CA GLY A 25 5.75 1.80 12.95
C GLY A 25 7.22 1.97 13.29
N THR A 26 7.87 0.93 13.78
CA THR A 26 9.33 0.79 13.72
C THR A 26 9.74 0.65 12.25
N VAL A 27 9.68 1.74 11.49
CA VAL A 27 10.05 1.68 10.08
C VAL A 27 10.87 2.89 9.67
N ASP A 28 12.13 2.61 9.36
CA ASP A 28 13.04 3.50 8.61
C ASP A 28 12.54 3.79 7.17
N SER A 29 11.35 3.29 6.78
CA SER A 29 10.73 3.45 5.45
C SER A 29 10.32 4.88 5.13
N LYS A 30 10.35 5.81 6.09
CA LYS A 30 10.17 7.23 5.78
C LYS A 30 11.19 7.70 4.73
N HIS A 31 12.41 7.17 4.79
CA HIS A 31 13.52 7.57 3.92
C HIS A 31 14.13 6.41 3.12
N SER A 32 13.93 5.15 3.54
CA SER A 32 14.44 3.98 2.81
C SER A 32 13.48 3.49 1.72
N PRO A 33 14.00 2.94 0.61
CA PRO A 33 13.19 2.26 -0.41
C PRO A 33 12.30 1.17 0.19
N CYS A 34 11.02 1.20 -0.14
CA CYS A 34 10.05 0.25 0.40
C CYS A 34 8.85 0.05 -0.54
N ARG A 35 8.46 -1.20 -0.78
CA ARG A 35 7.21 -1.51 -1.47
C ARG A 35 6.09 -1.64 -0.44
N VAL A 36 5.07 -0.79 -0.55
CA VAL A 36 3.89 -0.83 0.31
C VAL A 36 2.71 -1.36 -0.48
N ILE A 37 2.01 -2.34 0.10
CA ILE A 37 0.84 -2.98 -0.48
C ILE A 37 -0.32 -2.82 0.50
N ILE A 38 -1.42 -2.21 0.04
CA ILE A 38 -2.55 -1.85 0.88
C ILE A 38 -3.79 -2.55 0.36
N ARG A 39 -4.54 -3.22 1.24
CA ARG A 39 -5.88 -3.73 0.92
C ARG A 39 -6.92 -2.84 1.58
N THR A 40 -7.89 -2.37 0.80
CA THR A 40 -8.99 -1.54 1.32
C THR A 40 -10.25 -1.68 0.46
N ARG A 41 -11.38 -1.23 0.98
CA ARG A 41 -12.62 -1.10 0.21
C ARG A 41 -12.55 0.16 -0.64
N VAL A 42 -12.68 0.00 -1.96
CA VAL A 42 -12.43 1.08 -2.94
C VAL A 42 -13.38 2.26 -2.77
N THR A 43 -14.64 2.00 -2.42
CA THR A 43 -15.66 3.05 -2.23
C THR A 43 -15.47 3.85 -0.93
N ASN A 44 -14.55 3.46 -0.06
CA ASN A 44 -14.21 4.28 1.12
C ASN A 44 -13.27 5.43 0.73
N ILE A 45 -12.59 5.33 -0.41
CA ILE A 45 -11.66 6.35 -0.89
C ILE A 45 -12.48 7.42 -1.61
N ASN A 46 -12.40 8.65 -1.12
CA ASN A 46 -13.11 9.78 -1.70
C ASN A 46 -12.51 10.19 -3.06
N GLY A 47 -13.35 10.83 -3.89
CA GLY A 47 -12.98 11.35 -5.20
C GLY A 47 -13.42 10.47 -6.37
N PRO A 48 -13.13 10.92 -7.60
CA PRO A 48 -13.38 10.15 -8.82
C PRO A 48 -12.68 8.78 -8.79
N PRO A 49 -13.26 7.73 -9.38
CA PRO A 49 -12.66 6.40 -9.42
C PRO A 49 -11.20 6.34 -9.90
N GLU A 50 -10.86 7.12 -10.92
CA GLU A 50 -9.54 7.24 -11.53
C GLU A 50 -8.47 7.81 -10.57
N ASP A 51 -8.87 8.61 -9.58
CA ASP A 51 -7.97 9.26 -8.64
C ASP A 51 -7.71 8.43 -7.37
N ARG A 52 -8.47 7.35 -7.15
CA ARG A 52 -8.47 6.61 -5.88
C ARG A 52 -7.11 6.05 -5.51
N ALA A 53 -6.34 5.58 -6.49
CA ALA A 53 -5.00 5.05 -6.24
C ALA A 53 -4.07 6.15 -5.69
N TYR A 54 -4.12 7.36 -6.24
CA TYR A 54 -3.37 8.51 -5.74
C TYR A 54 -3.90 8.98 -4.39
N ASN A 55 -5.23 9.12 -4.24
CA ASN A 55 -5.86 9.58 -3.01
C ASN A 55 -5.54 8.67 -1.81
N LEU A 56 -5.60 7.35 -2.00
CA LEU A 56 -5.21 6.40 -0.95
C LEU A 56 -3.72 6.51 -0.61
N GLY A 57 -2.85 6.68 -1.61
CA GLY A 57 -1.42 6.87 -1.41
C GLY A 57 -1.13 8.15 -0.61
N GLN A 58 -1.84 9.23 -0.91
CA GLN A 58 -1.79 10.49 -0.18
C GLN A 58 -2.23 10.33 1.27
N ILE A 59 -3.37 9.65 1.50
CA ILE A 59 -3.89 9.37 2.84
C ILE A 59 -2.86 8.54 3.63
N PHE A 60 -2.32 7.47 3.05
CA PHE A 60 -1.32 6.62 3.69
C PHE A 60 -0.05 7.39 4.05
N CYS A 61 0.54 8.13 3.10
CA CYS A 61 1.78 8.88 3.35
C CYS A 61 1.58 9.92 4.45
N SER A 62 0.43 10.62 4.44
CA SER A 62 0.10 11.62 5.45
C SER A 62 -0.08 10.99 6.84
N HIS A 63 -0.85 9.90 6.94
CA HIS A 63 -1.19 9.28 8.22
C HIS A 63 -0.07 8.43 8.80
N VAL A 64 0.64 7.67 7.97
CA VAL A 64 1.61 6.66 8.42
C VAL A 64 3.05 7.18 8.35
N LEU A 65 3.39 7.98 7.34
CA LEU A 65 4.76 8.45 7.11
C LEU A 65 4.98 9.92 7.50
N ASN A 66 3.91 10.63 7.87
CA ASN A 66 3.92 12.07 8.16
C ASN A 66 4.60 12.89 7.05
N ARG A 67 4.25 12.59 5.79
CA ARG A 67 4.70 13.33 4.59
C ARG A 67 3.68 13.21 3.47
N GLN A 68 3.78 14.07 2.46
CA GLN A 68 2.96 13.93 1.25
C GLN A 68 3.49 12.82 0.34
N LEU A 69 2.61 12.28 -0.52
CA LEU A 69 3.02 11.42 -1.63
C LEU A 69 3.84 12.26 -2.63
N ARG A 70 5.01 11.77 -3.02
CA ARG A 70 5.96 12.49 -3.89
C ARG A 70 6.02 11.83 -5.26
N VAL A 71 4.95 11.95 -6.03
CA VAL A 71 4.95 11.45 -7.42
C VAL A 71 5.76 12.42 -8.27
N ALA A 72 6.62 11.91 -9.16
CA ALA A 72 7.33 12.76 -10.09
C ALA A 72 6.32 13.48 -11.02
N PRO A 73 6.55 14.75 -11.38
CA PRO A 73 5.76 15.41 -12.41
C PRO A 73 5.85 14.64 -13.74
N ASP A 74 4.86 14.83 -14.61
CA ASP A 74 4.87 14.23 -15.95
C ASP A 74 6.07 14.74 -16.76
N GLY A 75 7.13 13.94 -16.77
CA GLY A 75 8.36 14.22 -17.48
C GLY A 75 9.49 13.31 -17.01
N ASP A 76 10.33 12.88 -17.94
CA ASP A 76 11.58 12.21 -17.66
C ASP A 76 12.62 13.26 -17.23
N ASP A 77 12.33 13.99 -16.16
CA ASP A 77 13.38 14.77 -15.50
C ASP A 77 14.28 13.77 -14.77
N GLU A 78 15.17 13.15 -15.55
CA GLU A 78 16.20 12.23 -15.05
C GLU A 78 17.17 12.94 -14.09
N ASN A 79 17.10 14.29 -13.99
CA ASN A 79 17.81 15.10 -13.01
C ASN A 79 17.02 15.35 -11.73
N CYS A 80 15.88 14.67 -11.50
CA CYS A 80 15.26 14.65 -10.17
C CYS A 80 16.25 14.05 -9.15
N GLU A 81 16.91 14.92 -8.39
CA GLU A 81 17.91 14.52 -7.37
C GLU A 81 17.27 13.79 -6.19
N GLN A 82 15.95 13.92 -6.01
CA GLN A 82 15.21 13.37 -4.89
C GLN A 82 14.47 12.07 -5.26
N PRO A 83 14.48 11.05 -4.36
CA PRO A 83 13.65 9.86 -4.52
C PRO A 83 12.17 10.21 -4.61
N VAL A 84 11.46 9.52 -5.50
CA VAL A 84 10.03 9.72 -5.76
C VAL A 84 9.24 8.48 -5.33
N ASP A 85 7.93 8.63 -5.19
CA ASP A 85 7.01 7.52 -5.00
C ASP A 85 6.38 7.15 -6.35
N ALA A 86 6.21 5.85 -6.62
CA ALA A 86 5.48 5.36 -7.77
C ALA A 86 4.16 4.71 -7.35
N VAL A 87 3.11 4.95 -8.12
CA VAL A 87 1.77 4.39 -7.92
C VAL A 87 1.52 3.31 -8.97
N HIS A 88 1.11 2.13 -8.53
CA HIS A 88 0.73 1.03 -9.40
C HIS A 88 -0.79 0.91 -9.48
N PHE A 89 -1.31 0.84 -10.70
CA PHE A 89 -2.74 0.64 -10.96
C PHE A 89 -3.04 -0.85 -11.05
N LEU A 90 -3.53 -1.41 -9.94
CA LEU A 90 -3.91 -2.82 -9.84
C LEU A 90 -5.37 -3.03 -10.25
N PRO A 91 -5.77 -4.27 -10.61
CA PRO A 91 -7.16 -4.56 -10.93
C PRO A 91 -8.13 -4.12 -9.85
N LEU A 92 -9.28 -3.59 -10.29
CA LEU A 92 -10.40 -3.13 -9.45
C LEU A 92 -10.13 -1.88 -8.59
N CYS A 93 -8.96 -1.23 -8.69
CA CYS A 93 -8.65 -0.05 -7.87
C CYS A 93 -9.62 1.13 -8.09
N ASP A 94 -10.24 1.20 -9.27
CA ASP A 94 -11.21 2.18 -9.74
C ASP A 94 -12.64 1.62 -9.78
N SER A 95 -12.90 0.44 -9.20
CA SER A 95 -14.22 -0.19 -9.31
C SER A 95 -15.32 0.69 -8.67
N PRO A 96 -16.45 0.96 -9.35
CA PRO A 96 -17.55 1.71 -8.75
C PRO A 96 -18.26 0.91 -7.65
N GLN A 97 -18.01 -0.40 -7.56
CA GLN A 97 -18.64 -1.30 -6.62
C GLN A 97 -17.89 -1.34 -5.28
N PRO A 98 -18.57 -1.67 -4.16
CA PRO A 98 -17.98 -1.72 -2.82
C PRO A 98 -17.07 -2.94 -2.58
N VAL A 99 -16.09 -3.16 -3.46
CA VAL A 99 -15.17 -4.30 -3.40
C VAL A 99 -13.90 -3.96 -2.62
N HIS A 100 -13.25 -4.99 -2.07
CA HIS A 100 -11.91 -4.86 -1.52
C HIS A 100 -10.87 -5.09 -2.62
N ALA A 101 -10.07 -4.08 -2.91
CA ALA A 101 -8.99 -4.14 -3.88
C ALA A 101 -7.62 -3.99 -3.20
N TRP A 102 -6.59 -4.37 -3.93
CA TRP A 102 -5.21 -4.15 -3.56
C TRP A 102 -4.69 -2.89 -4.25
N PHE A 103 -3.82 -2.17 -3.57
CA PHE A 103 -3.12 -0.99 -4.04
C PHE A 103 -1.63 -1.18 -3.76
N MET A 104 -0.76 -0.67 -4.62
CA MET A 104 0.68 -0.85 -4.49
C MET A 104 1.43 0.44 -4.78
N TYR A 105 2.42 0.70 -3.93
CA TYR A 105 3.24 1.90 -3.96
C TYR A 105 4.70 1.53 -3.78
N ASP A 106 5.56 2.12 -4.60
CA ASP A 106 6.99 2.02 -4.46
C ASP A 106 7.50 3.33 -3.87
N LEU A 107 7.85 3.31 -2.59
CA LEU A 107 8.25 4.50 -1.86
C LEU A 107 9.75 4.71 -1.94
N ASN A 108 10.16 5.98 -2.00
CA ASN A 108 11.57 6.38 -2.06
C ASN A 108 12.34 5.68 -3.19
N PHE A 109 11.70 5.54 -4.36
CA PHE A 109 12.33 5.04 -5.56
C PHE A 109 13.31 6.09 -6.12
N ASP A 110 14.58 5.72 -6.22
CA ASP A 110 15.60 6.52 -6.91
C ASP A 110 15.64 6.12 -8.39
N ARG A 111 15.23 7.04 -9.27
CA ARG A 111 15.18 6.83 -10.72
C ARG A 111 16.55 6.61 -11.35
N ARG A 112 17.62 7.14 -10.73
CA ARG A 112 18.99 7.00 -11.22
C ARG A 112 19.56 5.63 -10.93
N GLN A 113 19.03 4.95 -9.92
CA GLN A 113 19.37 3.58 -9.64
C GLN A 113 18.53 2.70 -10.57
N ARG A 114 19.19 1.88 -11.40
CA ARG A 114 18.50 0.73 -12.00
C ARG A 114 17.80 0.00 -10.87
N ALA A 115 16.55 -0.40 -11.09
CA ALA A 115 15.80 -1.23 -10.16
C ALA A 115 16.76 -2.26 -9.53
N PRO A 116 16.76 -2.43 -8.19
CA PRO A 116 17.72 -3.32 -7.57
C PRO A 116 17.70 -4.65 -8.31
N GLN A 117 18.89 -5.16 -8.64
CA GLN A 117 19.05 -6.41 -9.41
C GLN A 117 18.24 -7.55 -8.79
N ASP A 118 17.92 -7.44 -7.51
CA ASP A 118 16.99 -8.30 -6.80
C ASP A 118 15.88 -7.49 -6.09
N LEU A 119 14.68 -7.50 -6.68
CA LEU A 119 13.47 -6.97 -6.05
C LEU A 119 13.17 -7.63 -4.69
N ALA A 120 13.67 -8.84 -4.45
CA ALA A 120 13.46 -9.56 -3.21
C ALA A 120 14.15 -8.89 -2.00
N GLN A 121 15.13 -8.01 -2.24
CA GLN A 121 15.82 -7.27 -1.18
C GLN A 121 15.08 -6.00 -0.75
N ILE A 122 14.11 -5.52 -1.55
CA ILE A 122 13.29 -4.38 -1.15
C ILE A 122 12.34 -4.81 -0.03
N PRO A 123 12.31 -4.10 1.11
CA PRO A 123 11.31 -4.35 2.14
C PRO A 123 9.89 -4.24 1.57
N HIS A 124 9.08 -5.26 1.83
CA HIS A 124 7.65 -5.26 1.49
C HIS A 124 6.83 -5.10 2.77
N GLU A 125 6.00 -4.07 2.81
CA GLU A 125 5.04 -3.86 3.89
C GLU A 125 3.62 -4.01 3.40
N VAL A 126 2.80 -4.66 4.21
CA VAL A 126 1.41 -4.95 3.87
C VAL A 126 0.50 -4.38 4.93
N TYR A 127 -0.53 -3.66 4.49
CA TYR A 127 -1.50 -3.02 5.37
C TYR A 127 -2.92 -3.42 4.97
N LEU A 128 -3.74 -3.68 5.99
CA LEU A 128 -5.19 -3.57 5.87
C LEU A 128 -5.57 -2.14 6.23
N CYS A 129 -6.23 -1.44 5.31
CA CYS A 129 -6.74 -0.11 5.53
C CYS A 129 -8.26 -0.17 5.67
N SER A 130 -8.79 0.52 6.69
CA SER A 130 -10.21 0.58 7.01
C SER A 130 -10.60 2.01 7.35
N LEU A 131 -11.84 2.37 7.03
CA LEU A 131 -12.44 3.65 7.41
C LEU A 131 -13.49 3.36 8.48
N ILE A 132 -13.23 3.80 9.72
CA ILE A 132 -14.09 3.55 10.89
C ILE A 132 -14.41 4.90 11.50
N ASP A 133 -15.69 5.23 11.63
CA ASP A 133 -16.17 6.52 12.17
C ASP A 133 -15.49 7.75 11.54
N GLY A 134 -15.30 7.70 10.21
CA GLY A 134 -14.65 8.76 9.44
C GLY A 134 -13.12 8.85 9.62
N ARG A 135 -12.50 7.90 10.31
CA ARG A 135 -11.05 7.84 10.55
C ARG A 135 -10.40 6.68 9.81
N TRP A 136 -9.26 6.95 9.18
CA TRP A 136 -8.46 5.94 8.50
C TRP A 136 -7.59 5.18 9.49
N ILE A 137 -7.75 3.86 9.53
CA ILE A 137 -6.96 2.94 10.34
C ILE A 137 -6.11 2.06 9.41
N PHE A 138 -4.80 2.10 9.60
CA PHE A 138 -3.84 1.27 8.87
C PHE A 138 -3.26 0.21 9.80
N THR A 139 -3.67 -1.04 9.61
CA THR A 139 -3.18 -2.17 10.40
C THR A 139 -2.15 -2.94 9.59
N ARG A 140 -0.90 -3.01 10.08
CA ARG A 140 0.14 -3.80 9.43
C ARG A 140 -0.20 -5.29 9.52
N ARG A 141 -0.16 -6.01 8.39
CA ARG A 141 -0.50 -7.43 8.30
C ARG A 141 0.69 -8.25 7.79
N ARG A 142 1.64 -8.57 8.67
CA ARG A 142 2.81 -9.40 8.34
C ARG A 142 2.44 -10.79 7.79
N ILE A 143 1.31 -11.35 8.24
CA ILE A 143 0.77 -12.62 7.74
C ILE A 143 0.41 -12.61 6.25
N TRP A 144 0.26 -11.42 5.64
CA TRP A 144 -0.03 -11.28 4.21
C TRP A 144 1.22 -11.00 3.37
N SER A 145 2.40 -10.93 3.98
CA SER A 145 3.65 -10.58 3.29
C SER A 145 3.96 -11.50 2.11
N ASP A 146 3.74 -12.82 2.22
CA ASP A 146 4.01 -13.75 1.12
C ASP A 146 3.03 -13.60 -0.04
N GLU A 147 1.74 -13.43 0.26
CA GLU A 147 0.70 -13.19 -0.74
C GLU A 147 0.94 -11.86 -1.47
N ALA A 148 1.31 -10.83 -0.72
CA ALA A 148 1.63 -9.52 -1.26
C ALA A 148 2.88 -9.57 -2.14
N ARG A 149 3.92 -10.32 -1.74
CA ARG A 149 5.13 -10.55 -2.55
C ARG A 149 4.82 -11.31 -3.85
N LYS A 150 3.98 -12.35 -3.79
CA LYS A 150 3.53 -13.07 -4.99
C LYS A 150 2.80 -12.15 -5.96
N ARG A 151 1.93 -11.26 -5.45
CA ARG A 151 1.22 -10.27 -6.25
C ARG A 151 2.12 -9.18 -6.81
N SER A 152 3.16 -8.79 -6.07
CA SER A 152 4.12 -7.78 -6.53
C SER A 152 5.19 -8.33 -7.47
N ALA A 153 5.34 -9.65 -7.57
CA ALA A 153 6.37 -10.28 -8.41
C ALA A 153 6.26 -9.91 -9.90
N SER A 154 5.05 -9.66 -10.41
CA SER A 154 4.82 -9.23 -11.79
C SER A 154 4.93 -7.71 -12.00
N HIS A 155 5.14 -6.94 -10.94
CA HIS A 155 5.16 -5.48 -10.98
C HIS A 155 6.59 -4.96 -10.81
N GLN A 156 7.10 -4.31 -11.86
CA GLN A 156 8.42 -3.69 -11.85
C GLN A 156 8.55 -2.64 -10.75
N TRP A 157 9.72 -2.51 -10.12
CA TRP A 157 9.98 -1.43 -9.17
C TRP A 157 10.07 -0.07 -9.86
N GLY A 158 9.38 0.92 -9.30
CA GLY A 158 9.28 2.27 -9.84
C GLY A 158 8.16 2.46 -10.87
N GLY A 159 7.33 1.43 -11.10
CA GLY A 159 6.30 1.46 -12.15
C GLY A 159 6.87 1.18 -13.55
N PRO A 160 6.01 1.19 -14.59
CA PRO A 160 6.48 1.02 -15.96
C PRO A 160 7.39 2.19 -16.32
N SER A 161 8.62 1.90 -16.77
CA SER A 161 9.40 2.87 -17.51
C SER A 161 8.60 3.27 -18.75
N LYS A 162 8.37 4.55 -19.02
CA LYS A 162 7.79 5.04 -20.29
C LYS A 162 8.71 4.75 -21.51
N ALA A 163 9.65 3.80 -21.40
CA ALA A 163 10.40 3.26 -22.51
C ALA A 163 9.46 2.43 -23.41
N LYS A 164 8.82 3.14 -24.34
CA LYS A 164 8.05 2.63 -25.49
C LYS A 164 6.79 1.83 -25.14
N SER A 165 5.82 2.48 -24.51
CA SER A 165 4.43 2.21 -24.87
C SER A 165 4.21 2.77 -26.28
N HIS A 166 4.55 1.97 -27.31
CA HIS A 166 3.95 2.18 -28.62
C HIS A 166 2.44 2.03 -28.41
N ILE A 167 1.76 3.17 -28.48
CA ILE A 167 0.33 3.28 -28.62
C ILE A 167 -0.04 2.45 -29.86
N ALA A 168 -0.57 1.26 -29.65
CA ALA A 168 -1.46 0.63 -30.62
C ALA A 168 -2.86 1.14 -30.30
N MET A 169 -3.16 2.34 -30.81
CA MET A 169 -4.54 2.80 -30.96
C MET A 169 -5.06 2.27 -32.30
N LYS A 170 -6.23 1.62 -32.20
CA LYS A 170 -7.11 1.05 -33.24
C LYS A 170 -6.79 -0.36 -33.70
#